data_AF-A0A812WIU1-F1
#
_entry.id   AF-A0A812WIU1-F1
#
_cell.length_a   1.000
_cell.length_b   1.000
_cell.length_c   1.000
_cell.angle_alpha   90.00
_cell.angle_beta   90.00
_cell.angle_gamma   90.00
#
_symmetry.space_group_name_H-M   'P 1'
#
loop_
_entity.id
_entity.type
_entity.pdbx_description
1 polymer ?
#
loop_
_entity_poly.entity_id
_entity_poly.type
_entity_poly.pdbx_seq_one_letter_code
_entity_poly.pdbx_strand_id
1 'polypeptide(L)'
;MQAVNVLVRKLLRFLFDARKLRSQMDAPGKDFSKAAHTLHELESVLQESSLEKVDILRAEVLFIRDVGARVRRQSEEDLRTGVRQGNHIALSVALQVFFNLESLWPQLKKLLAELLEEVRQAPLSAAGFLQGLDVNLQVLVAQTQRVHALEEIVAAKIDPVTHKSFQSVLEDAGVRSLTAHFWTEAASVFKAKLGKVCQDRAFRSKAISDCPKVLQSLVSAVEKLGRGKVMKSTEREQLYQSAAELRNEFLGESIRRVTDPIEMMLPDKLLSSLSASGERIGGTGETVTDELPTMHDLRRYVQLLVTELERVECCPDLLLKDVLRSVRSSVLFFATRLEQVVDSSSAFQCLTEEDGLLRLKSPLPMPTAGHARNAR
;
A
#
# COMPACT_ATOMS: atom_id res chain seq x y z
N MET A 1 -34.72 -2.66 58.23
CA MET A 1 -33.47 -3.17 58.86
C MET A 1 -32.51 -3.81 57.86
N GLN A 2 -32.92 -4.80 57.06
CA GLN A 2 -32.02 -5.49 56.10
C GLN A 2 -31.35 -4.54 55.09
N ALA A 3 -32.11 -3.64 54.45
CA ALA A 3 -31.59 -2.69 53.46
C ALA A 3 -30.56 -1.71 54.03
N VAL A 4 -30.78 -1.22 55.26
CA VAL A 4 -29.86 -0.33 55.98
C VAL A 4 -28.54 -1.05 56.28
N ASN A 5 -28.60 -2.30 56.74
CA ASN A 5 -27.41 -3.11 57.01
C ASN A 5 -26.59 -3.43 55.75
N VAL A 6 -27.25 -3.57 54.59
CA VAL A 6 -26.56 -3.74 53.30
C VAL A 6 -25.86 -2.44 52.90
N LEU A 7 -26.54 -1.30 53.02
CA LEU A 7 -25.96 0.02 52.70
C LEU A 7 -24.76 0.35 53.58
N VAL A 8 -24.85 0.13 54.91
CA VAL A 8 -23.74 0.37 55.84
C VAL A 8 -22.53 -0.49 55.51
N ARG A 9 -22.73 -1.77 55.17
CA ARG A 9 -21.64 -2.66 54.74
C ARG A 9 -20.98 -2.19 53.45
N LYS A 10 -21.76 -1.77 52.46
CA LYS A 10 -21.23 -1.19 51.21
C LYS A 10 -20.43 0.09 51.49
N LEU A 11 -20.93 0.96 52.35
CA LEU A 11 -20.31 2.24 52.69
C LEU A 11 -19.00 2.04 53.47
N LEU A 12 -18.96 1.08 54.41
CA LEU A 12 -17.72 0.69 55.10
C LEU A 12 -16.67 0.14 54.13
N ARG A 13 -17.07 -0.72 53.19
CA ARG A 13 -16.17 -1.27 52.19
C ARG A 13 -15.62 -0.18 51.26
N PHE A 14 -16.50 0.69 50.76
CA PHE A 14 -16.11 1.85 49.97
C PHE A 14 -15.06 2.73 50.68
N LEU A 15 -15.28 3.06 51.96
CA LEU A 15 -14.32 3.86 52.74
C LEU A 15 -12.99 3.14 52.96
N PHE A 16 -13.02 1.82 53.17
CA PHE A 16 -11.81 1.01 53.29
C PHE A 16 -11.00 1.03 51.99
N ASP A 17 -11.67 0.81 50.86
CA ASP A 17 -11.05 0.79 49.53
C ASP A 17 -10.53 2.18 49.13
N ALA A 18 -11.23 3.26 49.51
CA ALA A 18 -10.77 4.63 49.30
C ALA A 18 -9.49 4.96 50.09
N ARG A 19 -9.37 4.47 51.33
CA ARG A 19 -8.13 4.59 52.12
C ARG A 19 -6.99 3.77 51.52
N LYS A 20 -7.29 2.57 51.03
CA LYS A 20 -6.33 1.71 50.33
C LYS A 20 -5.79 2.41 49.08
N LEU A 21 -6.67 3.00 48.26
CA LEU A 21 -6.28 3.78 47.09
C LEU A 21 -5.38 4.95 47.48
N ARG A 22 -5.70 5.68 48.54
CA ARG A 22 -4.86 6.78 49.04
C ARG A 22 -3.45 6.31 49.41
N SER A 23 -3.35 5.20 50.15
CA SER A 23 -2.05 4.61 50.50
C SER A 23 -1.23 4.21 49.26
N GLN A 24 -1.86 3.58 48.26
CA GLN A 24 -1.20 3.24 46.98
C GLN A 24 -0.73 4.49 46.24
N MET A 25 -1.53 5.56 46.27
CA MET A 25 -1.25 6.82 45.60
C MET A 25 -0.29 7.73 46.36
N ASP A 26 0.06 7.44 47.61
CA ASP A 26 1.02 8.21 48.42
C ASP A 26 2.38 7.50 48.53
N ALA A 27 2.46 6.21 48.19
CA ALA A 27 3.70 5.43 48.22
C ALA A 27 4.81 6.03 47.32
N PRO A 28 6.10 5.94 47.70
CA PRO A 28 7.21 6.28 46.81
C PRO A 28 7.27 5.27 45.64
N GLY A 29 7.43 5.75 44.40
CA GLY A 29 7.45 4.88 43.22
C GLY A 29 6.07 4.32 42.82
N LYS A 30 5.00 5.08 43.07
CA LYS A 30 3.57 4.78 42.84
C LYS A 30 3.34 3.85 41.64
N ASP A 31 2.76 2.70 41.91
CA ASP A 31 2.38 1.71 40.91
C ASP A 31 0.93 1.95 40.46
N PHE A 32 0.78 2.65 39.33
CA PHE A 32 -0.52 2.98 38.77
C PHE A 32 -1.36 1.75 38.42
N SER A 33 -0.74 0.59 38.15
CA SER A 33 -1.47 -0.63 37.81
C SER A 33 -2.24 -1.18 39.01
N LYS A 34 -1.66 -1.13 40.21
CA LYS A 34 -2.34 -1.54 41.46
C LYS A 34 -3.44 -0.58 41.85
N ALA A 35 -3.20 0.73 41.70
CA ALA A 35 -4.20 1.75 41.96
C ALA A 35 -5.41 1.62 41.03
N ALA A 36 -5.18 1.25 39.77
CA ALA A 36 -6.23 1.08 38.77
C ALA A 36 -7.30 0.05 39.16
N HIS A 37 -6.91 -1.08 39.75
CA HIS A 37 -7.87 -2.11 40.16
C HIS A 37 -8.79 -1.60 41.28
N THR A 38 -8.21 -1.03 42.34
CA THR A 38 -8.99 -0.44 43.44
C THR A 38 -9.83 0.75 42.98
N LEU A 39 -9.32 1.55 42.03
CA LEU A 39 -10.06 2.64 41.43
C LEU A 39 -11.30 2.15 40.66
N HIS A 40 -11.18 1.09 39.86
CA HIS A 40 -12.31 0.52 39.13
C HIS A 40 -13.40 0.00 40.08
N GLU A 41 -13.03 -0.73 41.14
CA GLU A 41 -13.99 -1.20 42.15
C GLU A 41 -14.74 -0.02 42.81
N LEU A 42 -14.01 1.05 43.17
CA LEU A 42 -14.60 2.24 43.76
C LEU A 42 -15.56 2.95 42.80
N GLU A 43 -15.18 3.13 41.53
CA GLU A 43 -16.01 3.77 40.52
C GLU A 43 -17.28 2.96 40.21
N SER A 44 -17.17 1.63 40.15
CA SER A 44 -18.32 0.74 40.01
C SER A 44 -19.30 0.88 41.18
N VAL A 45 -18.80 0.86 42.42
CA VAL A 45 -19.62 1.04 43.63
C VAL A 45 -20.31 2.42 43.66
N LEU A 46 -19.63 3.48 43.24
CA LEU A 46 -20.20 4.82 43.13
C LEU A 46 -21.38 4.86 42.14
N GLN A 47 -21.23 4.21 40.98
CA GLN A 47 -22.26 4.14 39.95
C GLN A 47 -23.47 3.31 40.38
N GLU A 48 -23.25 2.11 40.94
CA GLU A 48 -24.34 1.20 41.32
C GLU A 48 -25.19 1.70 42.49
N SER A 49 -24.56 2.38 43.46
CA SER A 49 -25.17 2.63 44.76
C SER A 49 -25.60 4.08 44.98
N SER A 50 -25.47 4.96 43.97
CA SER A 50 -25.75 6.41 44.07
C SER A 50 -25.08 7.08 45.28
N LEU A 51 -23.95 6.54 45.75
CA LEU A 51 -23.24 7.03 46.95
C LEU A 51 -22.68 8.43 46.74
N GLU A 52 -22.56 8.88 45.49
CA GLU A 52 -22.22 10.25 45.13
C GLU A 52 -23.18 11.30 45.71
N LYS A 53 -24.42 10.91 46.04
CA LYS A 53 -25.44 11.80 46.61
C LYS A 53 -25.33 11.93 48.13
N VAL A 54 -24.45 11.17 48.79
CA VAL A 54 -24.26 11.22 50.24
C VAL A 54 -23.24 12.30 50.57
N ASP A 55 -23.68 13.39 51.19
CA ASP A 55 -22.83 14.57 51.44
C ASP A 55 -21.56 14.27 52.24
N ILE A 56 -21.62 13.32 53.20
CA ILE A 56 -20.47 12.96 54.02
C ILE A 56 -19.34 12.29 53.21
N LEU A 57 -19.65 11.74 52.04
CA LEU A 57 -18.68 11.08 51.15
C LEU A 57 -18.14 12.02 50.06
N ARG A 58 -18.56 13.28 50.06
CA ARG A 58 -18.23 14.24 49.00
C ARG A 58 -16.72 14.40 48.82
N ALA A 59 -15.95 14.43 49.90
CA ALA A 59 -14.49 14.55 49.86
C ALA A 59 -13.83 13.32 49.20
N GLU A 60 -14.28 12.12 49.56
CA GLU A 60 -13.80 10.85 49.00
C GLU A 60 -14.15 10.73 47.51
N VAL A 61 -15.38 11.10 47.13
CA VAL A 61 -15.83 11.09 45.73
C VAL A 61 -14.98 12.03 44.87
N LEU A 62 -14.72 13.25 45.33
CA LEU A 62 -13.86 14.20 44.62
C LEU A 62 -12.42 13.65 44.50
N PHE A 63 -11.87 13.12 45.58
CA PHE A 63 -10.55 12.50 45.58
C PHE A 63 -10.45 11.34 44.57
N ILE A 64 -11.44 10.44 44.54
CA ILE A 64 -11.47 9.31 43.61
C ILE A 64 -11.52 9.79 42.17
N ARG A 65 -12.35 10.79 41.86
CA ARG A 65 -12.43 11.39 40.52
C ARG A 65 -11.11 12.04 40.09
N ASP A 66 -10.48 12.80 40.98
CA ASP A 66 -9.20 13.46 40.70
C ASP A 66 -8.07 12.44 40.48
N VAL A 67 -7.99 11.42 41.33
CA VAL A 67 -7.05 10.31 41.17
C VAL A 67 -7.32 9.58 39.87
N GLY A 68 -8.58 9.27 39.55
CA GLY A 68 -8.93 8.56 38.32
C GLY A 68 -8.58 9.35 37.06
N ALA A 69 -8.82 10.67 37.07
CA ALA A 69 -8.39 11.54 35.97
C ALA A 69 -6.85 11.54 35.82
N ARG A 70 -6.12 11.57 36.94
CA ARG A 70 -4.65 11.56 36.93
C ARG A 70 -4.08 10.22 36.45
N VAL A 71 -4.59 9.08 36.94
CA VAL A 71 -4.16 7.73 36.54
C VAL A 71 -4.36 7.56 35.04
N ARG A 72 -5.56 7.87 34.52
CA ARG A 72 -5.85 7.78 33.08
C ARG A 72 -4.95 8.69 32.25
N ARG A 73 -4.76 9.95 32.67
CA ARG A 73 -3.91 10.90 31.95
C ARG A 73 -2.46 10.42 31.86
N GLN A 74 -1.89 9.96 32.99
CA GLN A 74 -0.52 9.45 33.00
C GLN A 74 -0.38 8.21 32.12
N SER A 75 -1.31 7.25 32.22
CA SER A 75 -1.24 6.03 31.40
C SER A 75 -1.49 6.30 29.92
N GLU A 76 -2.27 7.31 29.55
CA GLU A 76 -2.37 7.75 28.16
C GLU A 76 -1.04 8.34 27.66
N GLU A 77 -0.32 9.10 28.48
CA GLU A 77 1.01 9.61 28.15
C GLU A 77 2.04 8.48 28.02
N ASP A 78 2.05 7.53 28.97
CA ASP A 78 2.91 6.36 28.95
C ASP A 78 2.62 5.45 27.73
N LEU A 79 1.35 5.32 27.33
CA LEU A 79 0.95 4.60 26.12
C LEU A 79 1.51 5.28 24.87
N ARG A 80 1.31 6.60 24.72
CA ARG A 80 1.77 7.36 23.55
C ARG A 80 3.29 7.39 23.46
N THR A 81 3.98 7.67 24.56
CA THR A 81 5.45 7.69 24.61
C THR A 81 6.01 6.30 24.40
N GLY A 82 5.41 5.28 25.02
CA GLY A 82 5.75 3.87 24.84
C GLY A 82 5.74 3.44 23.39
N VAL A 83 4.66 3.76 22.66
CA VAL A 83 4.52 3.42 21.24
C VAL A 83 5.43 4.25 20.34
N ARG A 84 5.62 5.54 20.62
CA ARG A 84 6.47 6.42 19.80
C ARG A 84 7.96 6.14 19.96
N GLN A 85 8.41 5.85 21.18
CA GLN A 85 9.83 5.71 21.54
C GLN A 85 10.26 4.23 21.66
N GLY A 86 9.34 3.28 21.55
CA GLY A 86 9.65 1.86 21.77
C GLY A 86 9.94 1.52 23.23
N ASN A 87 9.40 2.29 24.18
CA ASN A 87 9.55 2.01 25.60
C ASN A 87 8.57 0.90 26.03
N HIS A 88 9.01 -0.35 25.88
CA HIS A 88 8.22 -1.55 26.20
C HIS A 88 7.75 -1.60 27.67
N ILE A 89 8.52 -1.04 28.61
CA ILE A 89 8.16 -1.05 30.03
C ILE A 89 6.99 -0.11 30.28
N ALA A 90 7.10 1.16 29.84
CA ALA A 90 6.01 2.14 29.98
C ALA A 90 4.73 1.64 29.28
N LEU A 91 4.88 1.08 28.08
CA LEU A 91 3.79 0.51 27.32
C LEU A 91 3.10 -0.65 28.07
N SER A 92 3.90 -1.59 28.59
CA SER A 92 3.44 -2.72 29.38
C SER A 92 2.65 -2.28 30.62
N VAL A 93 3.12 -1.25 31.35
CA VAL A 93 2.43 -0.70 32.52
C VAL A 93 1.13 0.00 32.12
N ALA A 94 1.15 0.85 31.09
CA ALA A 94 -0.04 1.55 30.62
C ALA A 94 -1.15 0.58 30.20
N LEU A 95 -0.81 -0.47 29.44
CA LEU A 95 -1.77 -1.50 29.04
C LEU A 95 -2.37 -2.22 30.25
N GLN A 96 -1.57 -2.48 31.29
CA GLN A 96 -2.06 -3.10 32.53
C GLN A 96 -3.04 -2.19 33.28
N VAL A 97 -2.76 -0.89 33.33
CA VAL A 97 -3.70 0.09 33.91
C VAL A 97 -5.03 0.04 33.17
N PHE A 98 -5.02 0.10 31.84
CA PHE A 98 -6.26 0.09 31.06
C PHE A 98 -7.01 -1.23 31.14
N PHE A 99 -6.30 -2.36 31.24
CA PHE A 99 -6.91 -3.65 31.52
C PHE A 99 -7.64 -3.64 32.87
N ASN A 100 -6.96 -3.18 33.93
CA ASN A 100 -7.52 -3.10 35.29
C ASN A 100 -8.68 -2.10 35.41
N LEU A 101 -8.72 -1.07 34.55
CA LEU A 101 -9.83 -0.12 34.44
C LEU A 101 -10.96 -0.60 33.50
N GLU A 102 -10.87 -1.83 32.96
CA GLU A 102 -11.81 -2.39 31.96
C GLU A 102 -12.00 -1.50 30.72
N SER A 103 -10.94 -0.80 30.31
CA SER A 103 -10.97 0.18 29.22
C SER A 103 -9.88 -0.03 28.15
N LEU A 104 -9.26 -1.22 28.14
CA LEU A 104 -8.16 -1.56 27.24
C LEU A 104 -8.49 -1.32 25.76
N TRP A 105 -9.54 -1.95 25.24
CA TRP A 105 -9.91 -1.79 23.82
C TRP A 105 -10.27 -0.36 23.43
N PRO A 106 -11.13 0.38 24.17
CA PRO A 106 -11.39 1.79 23.89
C PRO A 106 -10.13 2.66 23.75
N GLN A 107 -9.13 2.44 24.61
CA GLN A 107 -7.87 3.19 24.59
C GLN A 107 -6.97 2.79 23.41
N LEU A 108 -6.88 1.49 23.12
CA LEU A 108 -6.18 1.00 21.93
C LEU A 108 -6.82 1.55 20.65
N LYS A 109 -8.16 1.52 20.54
CA LYS A 109 -8.88 2.08 19.39
C LYS A 109 -8.62 3.57 19.21
N LYS A 110 -8.62 4.34 20.30
CA LYS A 110 -8.26 5.77 20.28
C LYS A 110 -6.84 5.97 19.74
N LEU A 111 -5.88 5.21 20.24
CA LEU A 111 -4.49 5.25 19.74
C LEU A 111 -4.40 4.89 18.25
N LEU A 112 -5.05 3.81 17.80
CA LEU A 112 -5.05 3.43 16.39
C LEU A 112 -5.60 4.54 15.50
N ALA A 113 -6.65 5.24 15.94
CA ALA A 113 -7.18 6.40 15.23
C ALA A 113 -6.16 7.55 15.17
N GLU A 114 -5.46 7.85 16.28
CA GLU A 114 -4.39 8.86 16.31
C GLU A 114 -3.26 8.51 15.30
N LEU A 115 -2.81 7.26 15.25
CA LEU A 115 -1.79 6.81 14.30
C LEU A 115 -2.29 6.85 12.85
N LEU A 116 -3.57 6.56 12.62
CA LEU A 116 -4.20 6.63 11.30
C LEU A 116 -4.30 8.09 10.81
N GLU A 117 -4.56 9.05 11.71
CA GLU A 117 -4.53 10.48 11.37
C GLU A 117 -3.14 10.91 10.89
N GLU A 118 -2.05 10.39 11.47
CA GLU A 118 -0.69 10.68 10.99
C GLU A 118 -0.49 10.20 9.54
N VAL A 119 -1.00 9.00 9.19
CA VAL A 119 -1.00 8.50 7.80
C VAL A 119 -1.85 9.38 6.88
N ARG A 120 -3.01 9.85 7.37
CA ARG A 120 -3.90 10.74 6.62
C ARG A 120 -3.25 12.10 6.34
N GLN A 121 -2.54 12.66 7.32
CA GLN A 121 -1.87 13.96 7.22
C GLN A 121 -0.57 13.93 6.42
N ALA A 122 0.07 12.77 6.26
CA ALA A 122 1.31 12.66 5.49
C ALA A 122 1.13 13.20 4.05
N PRO A 123 2.01 14.08 3.54
CA PRO A 123 1.79 14.76 2.28
C PRO A 123 1.78 13.79 1.09
N LEU A 124 0.90 14.03 0.12
CA LEU A 124 0.93 13.39 -1.19
C LEU A 124 0.26 14.33 -2.20
N SER A 125 1.04 14.83 -3.16
CA SER A 125 0.61 15.81 -4.17
C SER A 125 1.27 15.53 -5.51
N ALA A 126 0.71 16.09 -6.59
CA ALA A 126 1.32 16.01 -7.92
C ALA A 126 2.71 16.70 -7.96
N ALA A 127 2.83 17.86 -7.31
CA ALA A 127 4.11 18.51 -7.09
C ALA A 127 4.99 17.65 -6.16
N GLY A 128 6.20 17.31 -6.61
CA GLY A 128 7.11 16.45 -5.83
C GLY A 128 6.58 15.03 -5.58
N PHE A 129 5.72 14.50 -6.46
CA PHE A 129 4.97 13.25 -6.22
C PHE A 129 5.78 12.08 -5.69
N LEU A 130 6.90 11.72 -6.30
CA LEU A 130 7.71 10.57 -5.86
C LEU A 130 8.29 10.78 -4.45
N GLN A 131 8.78 11.99 -4.15
CA GLN A 131 9.26 12.32 -2.81
C GLN A 131 8.13 12.29 -1.78
N GLY A 132 6.96 12.85 -2.13
CA GLY A 132 5.77 12.80 -1.30
C GLY A 132 5.30 11.36 -1.05
N LEU A 133 5.32 10.51 -2.09
CA LEU A 133 5.01 9.10 -2.01
C LEU A 133 5.94 8.37 -1.04
N ASP A 134 7.25 8.59 -1.15
CA ASP A 134 8.23 7.95 -0.27
C ASP A 134 8.04 8.37 1.19
N VAL A 135 7.80 9.66 1.46
CA VAL A 135 7.49 10.16 2.81
C VAL A 135 6.19 9.56 3.33
N ASN A 136 5.15 9.50 2.50
CA ASN A 136 3.86 8.93 2.87
C ASN A 136 3.98 7.45 3.24
N LEU A 137 4.69 6.67 2.41
CA LEU A 137 4.96 5.26 2.66
C LEU A 137 5.84 5.05 3.88
N GLN A 138 6.83 5.93 4.14
CA GLN A 138 7.62 5.87 5.37
C GLN A 138 6.75 6.04 6.62
N VAL A 139 5.80 6.99 6.61
CA VAL A 139 4.84 7.16 7.71
C VAL A 139 3.97 5.92 7.86
N LEU A 140 3.40 5.41 6.76
CA LEU A 140 2.61 4.17 6.77
C LEU A 140 3.38 3.01 7.40
N VAL A 141 4.60 2.75 6.93
CA VAL A 141 5.48 1.68 7.43
C VAL A 141 5.76 1.86 8.93
N ALA A 142 6.14 3.08 9.35
CA ALA A 142 6.46 3.37 10.75
C ALA A 142 5.26 3.15 11.67
N GLN A 143 4.06 3.59 11.28
CA GLN A 143 2.87 3.37 12.12
C GLN A 143 2.47 1.90 12.18
N THR A 144 2.53 1.17 11.06
CA THR A 144 2.24 -0.27 11.05
C THR A 144 3.21 -1.05 11.93
N GLN A 145 4.52 -0.73 11.90
CA GLN A 145 5.51 -1.35 12.79
C GLN A 145 5.24 -1.07 14.27
N ARG A 146 4.82 0.15 14.61
CA ARG A 146 4.42 0.52 15.98
C ARG A 146 3.21 -0.26 16.46
N VAL A 147 2.19 -0.42 15.60
CA VAL A 147 1.00 -1.23 15.92
C VAL A 147 1.36 -2.70 16.07
N HIS A 148 2.28 -3.22 15.25
CA HIS A 148 2.74 -4.59 15.38
C HIS A 148 3.50 -4.84 16.69
N ALA A 149 4.42 -3.96 17.06
CA ALA A 149 5.13 -4.06 18.34
C ALA A 149 4.16 -3.99 19.54
N LEU A 150 3.12 -3.17 19.44
CA LEU A 150 2.03 -3.12 20.41
C LEU A 150 1.25 -4.44 20.47
N GLU A 151 0.92 -5.04 19.33
CA GLU A 151 0.25 -6.34 19.24
C GLU A 151 1.08 -7.46 19.86
N GLU A 152 2.40 -7.48 19.65
CA GLU A 152 3.28 -8.47 20.26
C GLU A 152 3.21 -8.42 21.80
N ILE A 153 3.16 -7.22 22.38
CA ILE A 153 3.02 -7.05 23.84
C ILE A 153 1.63 -7.49 24.30
N VAL A 154 0.56 -7.09 23.59
CA VAL A 154 -0.81 -7.48 23.91
C VAL A 154 -0.99 -9.00 23.85
N ALA A 155 -0.42 -9.65 22.85
CA ALA A 155 -0.48 -11.10 22.69
C ALA A 155 0.28 -11.85 23.80
N ALA A 156 1.41 -11.30 24.26
CA ALA A 156 2.20 -11.89 25.35
C ALA A 156 1.62 -11.63 26.75
N LYS A 157 0.72 -10.66 26.90
CA LYS A 157 0.21 -10.21 28.20
C LYS A 157 -0.95 -11.06 28.71
N ILE A 158 -0.75 -11.59 29.91
CA ILE A 158 -1.76 -12.23 30.73
C ILE A 158 -1.82 -11.49 32.06
N ASP A 159 -3.01 -11.11 32.48
CA ASP A 159 -3.19 -10.45 33.76
C ASP A 159 -2.86 -11.41 34.92
N PRO A 160 -1.98 -11.04 35.86
CA PRO A 160 -1.57 -11.94 36.94
C PRO A 160 -2.66 -12.23 37.98
N VAL A 161 -3.73 -11.44 38.04
CA VAL A 161 -4.79 -11.57 39.06
C VAL A 161 -5.96 -12.39 38.53
N THR A 162 -6.47 -12.01 37.35
CA THR A 162 -7.64 -12.62 36.71
C THR A 162 -7.26 -13.78 35.79
N HIS A 163 -5.98 -13.93 35.44
CA HIS A 163 -5.47 -14.86 34.44
C HIS A 163 -6.09 -14.69 33.04
N LYS A 164 -6.84 -13.61 32.80
CA LYS A 164 -7.41 -13.29 31.50
C LYS A 164 -6.32 -12.68 30.61
N SER A 165 -6.20 -13.17 29.38
CA SER A 165 -5.27 -12.62 28.41
C SER A 165 -5.77 -11.28 27.88
N PHE A 166 -4.86 -10.38 27.52
CA PHE A 166 -5.26 -9.09 26.97
C PHE A 166 -5.89 -9.29 25.59
N GLN A 167 -5.38 -10.25 24.83
CA GLN A 167 -5.95 -10.68 23.55
C GLN A 167 -7.44 -11.04 23.64
N SER A 168 -7.89 -11.72 24.70
CA SER A 168 -9.31 -12.07 24.86
C SER A 168 -10.22 -10.84 24.94
N VAL A 169 -9.74 -9.73 25.51
CA VAL A 169 -10.50 -8.46 25.55
C VAL A 169 -10.68 -7.87 24.15
N LEU A 170 -9.70 -8.05 23.27
CA LEU A 170 -9.81 -7.63 21.87
C LEU A 170 -10.75 -8.55 21.10
N GLU A 171 -10.70 -9.85 21.36
CA GLU A 171 -11.60 -10.85 20.74
C GLU A 171 -13.06 -10.62 21.13
N ASP A 172 -13.33 -10.26 22.39
CA ASP A 172 -14.66 -9.84 22.87
C ASP A 172 -15.19 -8.62 22.08
N ALA A 173 -14.30 -7.77 21.59
CA ALA A 173 -14.61 -6.63 20.72
C ALA A 173 -14.60 -6.96 19.21
N GLY A 174 -14.42 -8.23 18.84
CA GLY A 174 -14.37 -8.69 17.45
C GLY A 174 -13.04 -8.45 16.73
N VAL A 175 -11.98 -8.10 17.46
CA VAL A 175 -10.66 -7.77 16.89
C VAL A 175 -9.67 -8.89 17.17
N ARG A 176 -9.26 -9.61 16.12
CA ARG A 176 -8.29 -10.72 16.24
C ARG A 176 -6.84 -10.29 16.06
N SER A 177 -6.61 -9.19 15.36
CA SER A 177 -5.28 -8.64 15.12
C SER A 177 -5.35 -7.13 15.01
N LEU A 178 -4.56 -6.45 15.83
CA LEU A 178 -4.46 -4.98 15.80
C LEU A 178 -3.80 -4.52 14.50
N THR A 179 -2.74 -5.21 14.06
CA THR A 179 -2.01 -4.89 12.83
C THR A 179 -2.92 -5.03 11.62
N ALA A 180 -3.68 -6.14 11.50
CA ALA A 180 -4.60 -6.34 10.37
C ALA A 180 -5.74 -5.31 10.38
N HIS A 181 -6.29 -5.00 11.56
CA HIS A 181 -7.34 -3.99 11.71
C HIS A 181 -6.86 -2.60 11.29
N PHE A 182 -5.68 -2.19 11.78
CA PHE A 182 -5.07 -0.91 11.41
C PHE A 182 -4.69 -0.86 9.93
N TRP A 183 -4.07 -1.92 9.40
CA TRP A 183 -3.59 -1.98 8.03
C TRP A 183 -4.72 -1.82 7.01
N THR A 184 -5.86 -2.46 7.26
CA THR A 184 -7.02 -2.38 6.36
C THR A 184 -7.46 -0.93 6.13
N GLU A 185 -7.56 -0.17 7.22
CA GLU A 185 -7.92 1.26 7.18
C GLU A 185 -6.79 2.12 6.59
N ALA A 186 -5.55 1.90 7.02
CA ALA A 186 -4.39 2.68 6.57
C ALA A 186 -4.12 2.52 5.07
N ALA A 187 -4.18 1.29 4.55
CA ALA A 187 -4.06 1.00 3.12
C ALA A 187 -5.22 1.60 2.31
N SER A 188 -6.44 1.61 2.85
CA SER A 188 -7.59 2.29 2.23
C SER A 188 -7.39 3.80 2.12
N VAL A 189 -6.91 4.44 3.20
CA VAL A 189 -6.56 5.87 3.22
C VAL A 189 -5.46 6.16 2.19
N PHE A 190 -4.40 5.34 2.15
CA PHE A 190 -3.33 5.48 1.16
C PHE A 190 -3.86 5.36 -0.26
N LYS A 191 -4.66 4.32 -0.55
CA LYS A 191 -5.28 4.10 -1.87
C LYS A 191 -6.10 5.29 -2.32
N ALA A 192 -6.94 5.84 -1.45
CA ALA A 192 -7.75 7.00 -1.75
C ALA A 192 -6.90 8.23 -2.08
N LYS A 193 -5.80 8.46 -1.33
CA LYS A 193 -4.87 9.56 -1.56
C LYS A 193 -4.13 9.41 -2.89
N LEU A 194 -3.58 8.23 -3.15
CA LEU A 194 -2.87 7.91 -4.40
C LEU A 194 -3.81 8.08 -5.60
N GLY A 195 -5.01 7.49 -5.53
CA GLY A 195 -6.03 7.60 -6.57
C GLY A 195 -6.41 9.06 -6.85
N LYS A 196 -6.63 9.86 -5.81
CA LYS A 196 -6.95 11.29 -5.96
C LYS A 196 -5.86 12.08 -6.68
N VAL A 197 -4.59 11.82 -6.40
CA VAL A 197 -3.46 12.51 -7.06
C VAL A 197 -3.33 12.04 -8.51
N CYS A 198 -3.47 10.75 -8.79
CA CYS A 198 -3.36 10.19 -10.14
C CYS A 198 -4.57 10.51 -11.05
N GLN A 199 -5.68 10.97 -10.49
CA GLN A 199 -6.85 11.44 -11.25
C GLN A 199 -6.69 12.86 -11.81
N ASP A 200 -5.70 13.62 -11.36
CA ASP A 200 -5.40 14.95 -11.93
C ASP A 200 -4.96 14.81 -13.39
N ARG A 201 -5.76 15.36 -14.31
CA ARG A 201 -5.52 15.28 -15.77
C ARG A 201 -4.18 15.88 -16.17
N ALA A 202 -3.73 16.95 -15.50
CA ALA A 202 -2.47 17.60 -15.81
C ALA A 202 -1.26 16.73 -15.40
N PHE A 203 -1.42 15.88 -14.39
CA PHE A 203 -0.36 15.04 -13.85
C PHE A 203 -0.39 13.59 -14.37
N ARG A 204 -1.54 13.11 -14.84
CA ARG A 204 -1.79 11.71 -15.19
C ARG A 204 -0.75 11.08 -16.11
N SER A 205 -0.37 11.77 -17.20
CA SER A 205 0.63 11.26 -18.15
C SER A 205 1.98 11.03 -17.47
N LYS A 206 2.41 11.96 -16.60
CA LYS A 206 3.63 11.81 -15.81
C LYS A 206 3.49 10.67 -14.79
N ALA A 207 2.36 10.57 -14.11
CA ALA A 207 2.09 9.47 -13.18
C ALA A 207 2.21 8.10 -13.86
N ILE A 208 1.66 7.95 -15.07
CA ILE A 208 1.76 6.72 -15.87
C ILE A 208 3.23 6.44 -16.20
N SER A 209 3.97 7.45 -16.67
CA SER A 209 5.39 7.30 -16.97
C SER A 209 6.24 6.91 -15.75
N ASP A 210 5.90 7.42 -14.56
CA ASP A 210 6.59 7.12 -13.31
C ASP A 210 6.06 5.84 -12.61
N CYS A 211 5.08 5.14 -13.20
CA CYS A 211 4.46 3.94 -12.62
C CYS A 211 5.47 2.88 -12.14
N PRO A 212 6.54 2.52 -12.89
CA PRO A 212 7.53 1.56 -12.41
C PRO A 212 8.19 1.97 -11.09
N LYS A 213 8.50 3.27 -10.93
CA LYS A 213 9.08 3.83 -9.70
C LYS A 213 8.07 3.82 -8.54
N VAL A 214 6.80 4.13 -8.83
CA VAL A 214 5.72 4.05 -7.83
C VAL A 214 5.62 2.63 -7.28
N LEU A 215 5.55 1.63 -8.17
CA LEU A 215 5.49 0.24 -7.77
C LEU A 215 6.74 -0.19 -6.99
N GLN A 216 7.92 0.28 -7.38
CA GLN A 216 9.15 0.01 -6.64
C GLN A 216 9.14 0.61 -5.23
N SER A 217 8.62 1.83 -5.04
CA SER A 217 8.42 2.40 -3.70
C SER A 217 7.46 1.55 -2.86
N LEU A 218 6.39 1.00 -3.44
CA LEU A 218 5.49 0.08 -2.74
C LEU A 218 6.19 -1.22 -2.33
N VAL A 219 6.97 -1.83 -3.23
CA VAL A 219 7.75 -3.04 -2.94
C VAL A 219 8.73 -2.77 -1.80
N SER A 220 9.48 -1.66 -1.87
CA SER A 220 10.41 -1.27 -0.81
C SER A 220 9.70 -1.06 0.54
N ALA A 221 8.51 -0.46 0.54
CA ALA A 221 7.72 -0.28 1.76
C ALA A 221 7.30 -1.64 2.37
N VAL A 222 6.85 -2.58 1.55
CA VAL A 222 6.50 -3.94 1.96
C VAL A 222 7.71 -4.70 2.51
N GLU A 223 8.89 -4.52 1.91
CA GLU A 223 10.13 -5.13 2.38
C GLU A 223 10.54 -4.60 3.76
N LYS A 224 10.41 -3.30 3.99
CA LYS A 224 10.67 -2.67 5.30
C LYS A 224 9.70 -3.16 6.39
N LEU A 225 8.49 -3.55 6.03
CA LEU A 225 7.56 -4.19 6.95
C LEU A 225 7.96 -5.63 7.29
N GLY A 226 8.90 -6.25 6.58
CA GLY A 226 9.33 -7.62 6.85
C GLY A 226 8.31 -8.64 6.35
N ARG A 227 8.62 -9.24 5.18
CA ARG A 227 7.78 -10.25 4.51
C ARG A 227 7.42 -11.38 5.49
N GLY A 228 6.13 -11.54 5.82
CA GLY A 228 5.63 -12.62 6.69
C GLY A 228 5.79 -12.40 8.20
N LYS A 229 6.58 -11.42 8.64
CA LYS A 229 6.75 -11.09 10.06
C LYS A 229 5.66 -10.14 10.55
N VAL A 230 5.52 -9.01 9.89
CA VAL A 230 4.47 -8.01 10.21
C VAL A 230 3.27 -8.18 9.30
N MET A 231 3.50 -8.50 8.03
CA MET A 231 2.48 -8.50 6.98
C MET A 231 2.33 -9.87 6.30
N LYS A 232 1.10 -10.35 6.21
CA LYS A 232 0.69 -11.54 5.45
C LYS A 232 0.63 -11.25 3.95
N SER A 233 0.58 -12.31 3.15
CA SER A 233 0.56 -12.17 1.69
C SER A 233 -0.63 -11.36 1.15
N THR A 234 -1.81 -11.57 1.72
CA THR A 234 -3.04 -10.86 1.35
C THR A 234 -2.94 -9.36 1.59
N GLU A 235 -2.30 -8.98 2.68
CA GLU A 235 -2.18 -7.58 3.08
C GLU A 235 -1.12 -6.85 2.23
N ARG A 236 -0.05 -7.54 1.82
CA ARG A 236 0.91 -7.01 0.84
C ARG A 236 0.24 -6.73 -0.50
N GLU A 237 -0.58 -7.66 -0.98
CA GLU A 237 -1.34 -7.50 -2.23
C GLU A 237 -2.29 -6.30 -2.15
N GLN A 238 -2.91 -6.03 -0.99
CA GLN A 238 -3.76 -4.87 -0.80
C GLN A 238 -3.04 -3.54 -1.11
N LEU A 239 -1.76 -3.41 -0.74
CA LEU A 239 -0.98 -2.21 -1.06
C LEU A 239 -0.70 -2.09 -2.56
N TYR A 240 -0.27 -3.18 -3.22
CA TYR A 240 -0.04 -3.18 -4.65
C TYR A 240 -1.32 -2.84 -5.43
N GLN A 241 -2.47 -3.28 -4.93
CA GLN A 241 -3.79 -3.03 -5.53
C GLN A 241 -4.19 -1.57 -5.43
N SER A 242 -3.51 -0.78 -4.60
CA SER A 242 -3.70 0.66 -4.54
C SER A 242 -3.22 1.37 -5.81
N ALA A 243 -2.27 0.77 -6.55
CA ALA A 243 -1.74 1.28 -7.81
C ALA A 243 -2.25 0.51 -9.05
N ALA A 244 -3.28 -0.34 -8.90
CA ALA A 244 -3.74 -1.21 -9.98
C ALA A 244 -4.21 -0.45 -11.23
N GLU A 245 -4.95 0.65 -11.06
CA GLU A 245 -5.41 1.48 -12.19
C GLU A 245 -4.22 2.05 -12.96
N LEU A 246 -3.27 2.66 -12.25
CA LEU A 246 -2.05 3.22 -12.83
C LEU A 246 -1.23 2.16 -13.57
N ARG A 247 -1.08 0.97 -12.96
CA ARG A 247 -0.40 -0.17 -13.57
C ARG A 247 -1.06 -0.60 -14.87
N ASN A 248 -2.39 -0.75 -14.87
CA ASN A 248 -3.12 -1.20 -16.05
C ASN A 248 -3.01 -0.19 -17.20
N GLU A 249 -3.06 1.11 -16.91
CA GLU A 249 -2.84 2.16 -17.92
C GLU A 249 -1.41 2.15 -18.45
N PHE A 250 -0.41 2.01 -17.57
CA PHE A 250 0.98 1.88 -18.00
C PHE A 250 1.18 0.67 -18.93
N LEU A 251 0.58 -0.47 -18.62
CA LEU A 251 0.65 -1.67 -19.46
C LEU A 251 -0.05 -1.45 -20.81
N GLY A 252 -1.22 -0.78 -20.82
CA GLY A 252 -1.90 -0.41 -22.07
C GLY A 252 -1.05 0.50 -22.95
N GLU A 253 -0.39 1.50 -22.35
CA GLU A 253 0.55 2.37 -23.07
C GLU A 253 1.80 1.62 -23.53
N SER A 254 2.28 0.62 -22.79
CA SER A 254 3.40 -0.22 -23.21
C SER A 254 3.05 -1.05 -24.44
N ILE A 255 1.84 -1.63 -24.48
CA ILE A 255 1.33 -2.33 -25.68
C ILE A 255 1.30 -1.38 -26.88
N ARG A 256 0.73 -0.18 -26.74
CA ARG A 256 0.69 0.82 -27.82
C ARG A 256 2.09 1.18 -28.31
N ARG A 257 3.02 1.48 -27.40
CA ARG A 257 4.40 1.85 -27.77
C ARG A 257 5.10 0.77 -28.60
N VAL A 258 4.86 -0.51 -28.34
CA VAL A 258 5.46 -1.59 -29.13
C VAL A 258 4.67 -1.88 -30.43
N THR A 259 3.34 -1.71 -30.43
CA THR A 259 2.48 -2.05 -31.57
C THR A 259 2.32 -0.92 -32.60
N ASP A 260 2.17 0.34 -32.18
CA ASP A 260 1.97 1.50 -33.07
C ASP A 260 3.08 1.64 -34.14
N PRO A 261 4.38 1.42 -33.83
CA PRO A 261 5.43 1.46 -34.85
C PRO A 261 5.22 0.42 -35.95
N ILE A 262 4.66 -0.75 -35.65
CA ILE A 262 4.35 -1.78 -36.64
C ILE A 262 3.23 -1.30 -37.55
N GLU A 263 2.19 -0.69 -36.99
CA GLU A 263 1.07 -0.15 -37.77
C GLU A 263 1.50 1.03 -38.65
N MET A 264 2.50 1.80 -38.22
CA MET A 264 3.12 2.85 -39.04
C MET A 264 4.01 2.27 -40.16
N MET A 265 4.78 1.22 -39.87
CA MET A 265 5.66 0.56 -40.84
C MET A 265 4.90 -0.29 -41.86
N LEU A 266 3.80 -0.93 -41.45
CA LEU A 266 3.03 -1.89 -42.25
C LEU A 266 1.51 -1.63 -42.08
N PRO A 267 1.00 -0.49 -42.57
CA PRO A 267 -0.40 -0.12 -42.40
C PRO A 267 -1.36 -1.02 -43.19
N ASP A 268 -2.59 -1.20 -42.71
CA ASP A 268 -3.63 -2.00 -43.38
C ASP A 268 -3.88 -1.56 -44.84
N LYS A 269 -3.74 -0.26 -45.12
CA LYS A 269 -3.88 0.28 -46.47
C LYS A 269 -2.81 -0.23 -47.43
N LEU A 270 -1.58 -0.36 -46.95
CA LEU A 270 -0.47 -0.92 -47.73
C LEU A 270 -0.74 -2.41 -48.00
N LEU A 271 -1.11 -3.16 -46.97
CA LEU A 271 -1.41 -4.59 -47.11
C LEU A 271 -2.57 -4.86 -48.07
N SER A 272 -3.67 -4.11 -47.94
CA SER A 272 -4.82 -4.23 -48.85
C SER A 272 -4.48 -3.82 -50.28
N SER A 273 -3.64 -2.80 -50.48
CA SER A 273 -3.15 -2.39 -51.80
C SER A 273 -2.28 -3.47 -52.43
N LEU A 274 -1.39 -4.11 -51.65
CA LEU A 274 -0.59 -5.24 -52.11
C LEU A 274 -1.47 -6.41 -52.55
N SER A 275 -2.46 -6.81 -51.73
CA SER A 275 -3.38 -7.90 -52.07
C SER A 275 -4.25 -7.57 -53.30
N ALA A 276 -4.62 -6.30 -53.51
CA ALA A 276 -5.39 -5.86 -54.67
C ALA A 276 -4.54 -5.66 -55.95
N SER A 277 -3.25 -5.37 -55.80
CA SER A 277 -2.31 -5.09 -56.90
C SER A 277 -1.91 -6.33 -57.72
N GLY A 278 -2.42 -7.51 -57.37
CA GLY A 278 -2.24 -8.76 -58.13
C GLY A 278 -2.69 -8.72 -59.59
N GLU A 279 -3.33 -7.64 -60.07
CA GLU A 279 -3.84 -7.57 -61.45
C GLU A 279 -3.25 -6.48 -62.37
N ARG A 280 -2.49 -5.46 -61.94
CA ARG A 280 -2.00 -4.44 -62.90
C ARG A 280 -0.62 -3.84 -62.58
N ILE A 281 0.41 -4.42 -63.18
CA ILE A 281 1.67 -3.70 -63.47
C ILE A 281 1.42 -2.89 -64.75
N GLY A 282 1.02 -1.63 -64.60
CA GLY A 282 0.76 -0.77 -65.76
C GLY A 282 0.31 0.62 -65.39
N GLY A 283 1.20 1.42 -64.80
CA GLY A 283 0.97 2.85 -64.63
C GLY A 283 1.80 3.46 -63.49
N THR A 284 2.73 4.34 -63.86
CA THR A 284 3.46 5.29 -62.99
C THR A 284 4.27 4.69 -61.83
N GLY A 285 5.46 4.17 -62.13
CA GLY A 285 6.75 4.65 -61.61
C GLY A 285 7.06 4.76 -60.11
N GLU A 286 6.14 4.48 -59.18
CA GLU A 286 6.45 4.36 -57.75
C GLU A 286 6.62 2.86 -57.46
N THR A 287 7.88 2.44 -57.33
CA THR A 287 8.20 1.05 -57.00
C THR A 287 7.73 0.75 -55.58
N VAL A 288 6.89 -0.28 -55.41
CA VAL A 288 6.40 -0.85 -54.13
C VAL A 288 7.49 -0.96 -53.03
N THR A 289 8.75 -1.03 -53.44
CA THR A 289 9.93 -1.08 -52.55
C THR A 289 10.16 0.19 -51.73
N ASP A 290 9.69 1.36 -52.16
CA ASP A 290 9.89 2.63 -51.41
C ASP A 290 8.91 2.77 -50.23
N GLU A 291 7.84 1.97 -50.19
CA GLU A 291 6.83 1.97 -49.12
C GLU A 291 7.09 0.90 -48.03
N LEU A 292 8.09 0.03 -48.21
CA LEU A 292 8.41 -1.03 -47.27
C LEU A 292 9.35 -0.56 -46.15
N PRO A 293 9.30 -1.19 -44.95
CA PRO A 293 10.16 -0.82 -43.83
C PRO A 293 11.64 -0.97 -44.17
N THR A 294 12.47 0.03 -43.85
CA THR A 294 13.90 -0.05 -44.09
C THR A 294 14.64 -0.77 -42.97
N MET A 295 15.90 -1.16 -43.21
CA MET A 295 16.78 -1.68 -42.14
C MET A 295 16.95 -0.70 -40.97
N HIS A 296 16.81 0.60 -41.20
CA HIS A 296 16.85 1.62 -40.15
C HIS A 296 15.60 1.52 -39.25
N ASP A 297 14.41 1.34 -39.84
CA ASP A 297 13.16 1.22 -39.11
C ASP A 297 13.12 -0.05 -38.24
N LEU A 298 13.63 -1.16 -38.77
CA LEU A 298 13.79 -2.41 -38.01
C LEU A 298 14.73 -2.25 -36.82
N ARG A 299 15.87 -1.57 -36.99
CA ARG A 299 16.80 -1.29 -35.88
C ARG A 299 16.13 -0.43 -34.82
N ARG A 300 15.38 0.59 -35.23
CA ARG A 300 14.65 1.46 -34.30
C ARG A 300 13.55 0.70 -33.55
N TYR A 301 12.85 -0.20 -34.21
CA TYR A 301 11.86 -1.07 -33.57
C TYR A 301 12.49 -1.99 -32.52
N VAL A 302 13.60 -2.67 -32.85
CA VAL A 302 14.32 -3.52 -31.88
C VAL A 302 14.83 -2.70 -30.69
N GLN A 303 15.38 -1.51 -30.93
CA GLN A 303 15.81 -0.61 -29.85
C GLN A 303 14.64 -0.21 -28.94
N LEU A 304 13.46 0.07 -29.52
CA LEU A 304 12.26 0.38 -28.76
C LEU A 304 11.85 -0.79 -27.85
N LEU A 305 11.88 -2.03 -28.35
CA LEU A 305 11.58 -3.21 -27.53
C LEU A 305 12.54 -3.34 -26.33
N VAL A 306 13.84 -3.08 -26.56
CA VAL A 306 14.84 -3.07 -25.49
C VAL A 306 14.53 -1.98 -24.46
N THR A 307 14.26 -0.75 -24.92
CA THR A 307 13.90 0.36 -24.03
C THR A 307 12.63 0.09 -23.23
N GLU A 308 11.65 -0.64 -23.76
CA GLU A 308 10.45 -1.02 -23.00
C GLU A 308 10.75 -2.01 -21.87
N LEU A 309 11.71 -2.93 -22.07
CA LEU A 309 12.18 -3.84 -21.02
C LEU A 309 13.01 -3.09 -19.96
N GLU A 310 13.89 -2.18 -20.38
CA GLU A 310 14.70 -1.34 -19.49
C GLU A 310 13.81 -0.50 -18.55
N ARG A 311 12.66 -0.01 -19.03
CA ARG A 311 11.71 0.79 -18.23
C ARG A 311 11.19 0.07 -16.98
N VAL A 312 11.16 -1.27 -16.98
CA VAL A 312 10.61 -2.06 -15.88
C VAL A 312 11.67 -2.74 -15.01
N GLU A 313 12.95 -2.52 -15.29
CA GLU A 313 14.07 -3.09 -14.51
C GLU A 313 14.03 -2.72 -13.03
N CYS A 314 13.50 -1.53 -12.72
CA CYS A 314 13.39 -1.07 -11.34
C CYS A 314 12.31 -1.81 -10.54
N CYS A 315 11.37 -2.54 -11.17
CA CYS A 315 10.31 -3.27 -10.49
C CYS A 315 9.93 -4.57 -11.27
N PRO A 316 10.83 -5.56 -11.33
CA PRO A 316 10.62 -6.73 -12.17
C PRO A 316 9.48 -7.62 -11.66
N ASP A 317 9.33 -7.73 -10.34
CA ASP A 317 8.35 -8.62 -9.70
C ASP A 317 6.89 -8.33 -10.09
N LEU A 318 6.58 -7.06 -10.40
CA LEU A 318 5.21 -6.61 -10.64
C LEU A 318 4.90 -6.28 -12.11
N LEU A 319 5.91 -6.08 -12.96
CA LEU A 319 5.72 -5.60 -14.33
C LEU A 319 6.38 -6.47 -15.41
N LEU A 320 7.51 -7.11 -15.13
CA LEU A 320 8.35 -7.73 -16.16
C LEU A 320 7.59 -8.78 -16.97
N LYS A 321 6.82 -9.64 -16.29
CA LYS A 321 6.05 -10.71 -16.93
C LYS A 321 5.01 -10.16 -17.93
N ASP A 322 4.35 -9.06 -17.59
CA ASP A 322 3.30 -8.48 -18.42
C ASP A 322 3.88 -7.69 -19.58
N VAL A 323 4.96 -6.92 -19.36
CA VAL A 323 5.67 -6.21 -20.43
C VAL A 323 6.34 -7.19 -21.40
N LEU A 324 6.95 -8.28 -20.93
CA LEU A 324 7.48 -9.34 -21.79
C LEU A 324 6.37 -9.96 -22.66
N ARG A 325 5.15 -10.11 -22.12
CA ARG A 325 4.01 -10.59 -22.91
C ARG A 325 3.66 -9.59 -24.01
N SER A 326 3.63 -8.30 -23.71
CA SER A 326 3.40 -7.24 -24.70
C SER A 326 4.46 -7.25 -25.81
N VAL A 327 5.75 -7.32 -25.45
CA VAL A 327 6.87 -7.41 -26.39
C VAL A 327 6.74 -8.66 -27.27
N ARG A 328 6.47 -9.82 -26.68
CA ARG A 328 6.24 -11.07 -27.42
C ARG A 328 5.08 -10.92 -28.42
N SER A 329 3.94 -10.39 -27.96
CA SER A 329 2.77 -10.17 -28.82
C SER A 329 3.09 -9.22 -29.97
N SER A 330 3.89 -8.18 -29.73
CA SER A 330 4.35 -7.24 -30.75
C SER A 330 5.23 -7.90 -31.81
N VAL A 331 6.19 -8.73 -31.40
CA VAL A 331 7.05 -9.48 -32.34
C VAL A 331 6.22 -10.42 -33.21
N LEU A 332 5.24 -11.12 -32.62
CA LEU A 332 4.33 -11.98 -33.37
C LEU A 332 3.47 -11.18 -34.35
N PHE A 333 2.92 -10.05 -33.90
CA PHE A 333 2.13 -9.17 -34.77
C PHE A 333 2.94 -8.66 -35.96
N PHE A 334 4.19 -8.25 -35.74
CA PHE A 334 5.11 -7.87 -36.82
C PHE A 334 5.36 -9.03 -37.80
N ALA A 335 5.61 -10.24 -37.30
CA ALA A 335 5.81 -11.42 -38.14
C ALA A 335 4.57 -11.73 -39.00
N THR A 336 3.37 -11.71 -38.42
CA THR A 336 2.11 -11.91 -39.16
C THR A 336 1.90 -10.85 -40.25
N ARG A 337 2.26 -9.59 -39.96
CA ARG A 337 2.18 -8.50 -40.95
C ARG A 337 3.16 -8.72 -42.11
N LEU A 338 4.38 -9.20 -41.83
CA LEU A 338 5.34 -9.56 -42.88
C LEU A 338 4.87 -10.76 -43.71
N GLU A 339 4.31 -11.80 -43.09
CA GLU A 339 3.71 -12.94 -43.81
C GLU A 339 2.64 -12.46 -44.79
N GLN A 340 1.76 -11.54 -44.37
CA GLN A 340 0.75 -10.94 -45.24
C GLN A 340 1.34 -10.17 -46.43
N VAL A 341 2.45 -9.45 -46.23
CA VAL A 341 3.18 -8.77 -47.33
C VAL A 341 3.72 -9.79 -48.33
N VAL A 342 4.34 -10.87 -47.85
CA VAL A 342 4.92 -11.92 -48.69
C VAL A 342 3.83 -12.66 -49.48
N ASP A 343 2.74 -13.04 -48.81
CA ASP A 343 1.62 -13.77 -49.43
C ASP A 343 0.87 -12.92 -50.48
N SER A 344 0.80 -11.60 -50.26
CA SER A 344 0.07 -10.67 -51.14
C SER A 344 0.89 -10.20 -52.35
N SER A 345 2.22 -10.29 -52.29
CA SER A 345 3.09 -9.78 -53.33
C SER A 345 3.50 -10.90 -54.27
N SER A 346 2.90 -10.95 -55.46
CA SER A 346 3.38 -11.78 -56.57
C SER A 346 4.81 -11.41 -57.03
N ALA A 347 5.35 -10.27 -56.55
CA ALA A 347 6.65 -9.72 -56.88
C ALA A 347 7.80 -10.19 -55.95
N PHE A 348 7.52 -10.80 -54.80
CA PHE A 348 8.56 -11.46 -54.00
C PHE A 348 8.87 -12.85 -54.56
N GLN A 349 9.33 -12.91 -55.81
CA GLN A 349 10.24 -13.98 -56.22
C GLN A 349 11.57 -13.74 -55.49
N CYS A 350 11.60 -14.06 -54.19
CA CYS A 350 12.80 -14.01 -53.38
C CYS A 350 13.89 -14.91 -53.96
N LEU A 351 13.53 -15.86 -54.83
CA LEU A 351 14.42 -16.75 -55.54
C LEU A 351 14.36 -16.43 -57.04
N THR A 352 15.46 -15.95 -57.58
CA THR A 352 15.70 -15.96 -59.04
C THR A 352 16.63 -17.11 -59.37
N GLU A 353 16.26 -17.93 -60.34
CA GLU A 353 17.12 -18.98 -60.88
C GLU A 353 18.06 -18.33 -61.90
N GLU A 354 19.33 -18.15 -61.53
CA GLU A 354 20.41 -17.71 -62.42
C GLU A 354 21.38 -18.88 -62.58
N ASP A 355 21.66 -19.28 -63.82
CA ASP A 355 22.60 -20.38 -64.15
C ASP A 355 22.32 -21.70 -63.41
N GLY A 356 21.05 -22.03 -63.18
CA GLY A 356 20.63 -23.27 -62.50
C GLY A 356 20.88 -23.27 -60.98
N LEU A 357 21.18 -22.11 -60.39
CA LEU A 357 21.23 -21.91 -58.94
C LEU A 357 20.14 -20.93 -58.49
N LEU A 358 19.38 -21.32 -57.47
CA LEU A 358 18.42 -20.45 -56.79
C LEU A 358 19.18 -19.39 -55.96
N ARG A 359 19.08 -18.12 -56.33
CA ARG A 359 19.68 -17.00 -55.60
C ARG A 359 18.63 -16.17 -54.86
N LEU A 360 18.93 -15.87 -53.59
CA LEU A 360 18.09 -15.02 -52.75
C LEU A 360 18.31 -13.53 -53.09
N LYS A 361 17.29 -12.82 -53.59
CA LYS A 361 17.35 -11.36 -53.69
C LYS A 361 17.19 -10.76 -52.28
N SER A 362 18.11 -9.88 -51.87
CA SER A 362 17.96 -9.12 -50.62
C SER A 362 16.63 -8.35 -50.64
N PRO A 363 15.71 -8.60 -49.70
CA PRO A 363 14.34 -8.10 -49.80
C PRO A 363 14.15 -6.65 -49.33
N LEU A 364 15.20 -6.01 -48.77
CA LEU A 364 15.07 -4.68 -48.14
C LEU A 364 15.89 -3.62 -48.89
N PRO A 365 15.29 -2.46 -49.23
CA PRO A 365 16.01 -1.35 -49.81
C PRO A 365 17.11 -0.87 -48.84
N MET A 366 18.33 -0.69 -49.36
CA MET A 366 19.39 -0.03 -48.61
C MET A 366 19.10 1.48 -48.58
N PRO A 367 19.31 2.17 -47.45
CA PRO A 367 19.01 3.60 -47.34
C PRO A 367 19.79 4.39 -48.41
N THR A 368 19.09 5.22 -49.19
CA THR A 368 19.70 6.12 -50.17
C THR A 368 20.52 7.21 -49.46
N ALA A 369 21.66 7.58 -50.04
CA ALA A 369 22.69 8.44 -49.45
C ALA A 369 22.26 9.87 -49.04
N GLY A 370 20.99 10.25 -49.24
CA GLY A 370 20.44 11.56 -48.88
C GLY A 370 19.87 11.67 -47.45
N HIS A 371 19.45 10.56 -46.84
CA HIS A 371 18.80 10.60 -45.51
C HIS A 371 19.78 10.65 -44.32
N ALA A 372 21.09 10.49 -44.58
CA ALA A 372 22.14 10.60 -43.57
C ALA A 372 22.46 12.04 -43.12
N ARG A 373 21.78 13.06 -43.65
CA ARG A 373 22.12 14.47 -43.38
C ARG A 373 21.42 15.11 -42.17
N ASN A 374 20.41 14.46 -41.59
CA ASN A 374 19.79 14.92 -40.34
C ASN A 374 20.24 14.05 -39.17
N ALA A 375 21.54 13.97 -38.97
CA ALA A 375 22.18 13.43 -37.79
C ALA A 375 22.86 14.58 -37.03
N ARG A 376 22.07 15.29 -36.22
CA ARG A 376 22.52 16.01 -35.02
C ARG A 376 21.43 15.94 -33.97
#